data_AF-A0A0F9H1E2-F1
#
_entry.id   AF-A0A0F9H1E2-F1
#
_cell.length_a   1.000
_cell.length_b   1.000
_cell.length_c   1.000
_cell.angle_alpha   90.00
_cell.angle_beta   90.00
_cell.angle_gamma   90.00
#
_symmetry.space_group_name_H-M   'P 1'
#
loop_
_entity.id
_entity.type
_entity.pdbx_description
1 polymer ?
#
loop_
_entity_poly.entity_id
_entity_poly.type
_entity_poly.pdbx_seq_one_letter_code
_entity_poly.pdbx_strand_id
1 'polypeptide(L)'
;MESLKIRITTTQEMLGTTAGNSDIVRDFIASKVKDSKDPNIDKEARAAEEVEAIEKTLEERTEEQLENAMTIFPVQDGKPFIWDYQVKGFLKAAVVALCIESGAYTKEQQKKLGLTKYMYKRTVDNLWFPFPRRIILDMPGDLTVIQRPLRAETMRGERICLAISEAAPIGTVFECEIKYMNPVHHDIIRACLDYGALKGLLQWRNAGFGRFKWEEIA
;
A
#
# COMPACT_ATOMS: atom_id res chain seq x y z
N MET A 1 4.04 1.62 24.11
CA MET A 1 3.51 1.93 22.78
C MET A 1 4.06 3.27 22.41
N GLU A 2 4.81 3.34 21.33
CA GLU A 2 5.42 4.55 20.79
C GLU A 2 4.80 4.83 19.43
N SER A 3 5.01 6.04 18.91
CA SER A 3 4.54 6.41 17.59
C SER A 3 5.55 7.26 16.84
N LEU A 4 5.51 7.14 15.52
CA LEU A 4 6.31 7.91 14.60
C LEU A 4 5.34 8.56 13.60
N LYS A 5 5.14 9.87 13.74
CA LYS A 5 4.38 10.64 12.75
C LYS A 5 5.31 11.07 11.63
N ILE A 6 4.86 10.87 10.41
CA ILE A 6 5.66 11.14 9.23
C ILE A 6 4.86 11.90 8.20
N ARG A 7 5.56 12.76 7.46
CA ARG A 7 5.11 13.29 6.18
C ARG A 7 5.90 12.62 5.08
N ILE A 8 5.21 12.16 4.05
CA ILE A 8 5.80 11.59 2.85
C ILE A 8 5.55 12.55 1.67
N THR A 9 6.56 12.77 0.85
CA THR A 9 6.48 13.52 -0.41
C THR A 9 7.00 12.66 -1.54
N THR A 10 6.16 12.37 -2.53
CA THR A 10 6.56 11.53 -3.66
C THR A 10 7.56 12.25 -4.57
N THR A 11 8.62 11.55 -4.97
CA THR A 11 9.63 12.01 -5.92
C THR A 11 9.41 11.45 -7.32
N GLN A 12 8.46 10.53 -7.46
CA GLN A 12 7.99 9.92 -8.71
C GLN A 12 6.46 9.82 -8.64
N GLU A 13 5.80 9.65 -9.78
CA GLU A 13 4.35 9.43 -9.81
C GLU A 13 3.97 8.21 -8.99
N MET A 14 2.82 8.25 -8.33
CA MET A 14 2.35 7.19 -7.44
C MET A 14 1.06 6.59 -8.00
N LEU A 15 0.95 5.26 -8.01
CA LEU A 15 -0.12 4.58 -8.73
C LEU A 15 -1.25 4.06 -7.84
N GLY A 16 -2.47 4.12 -8.37
CA GLY A 16 -3.66 3.57 -7.75
C GLY A 16 -3.54 2.06 -7.49
N THR A 17 -4.33 1.54 -6.57
CA THR A 17 -4.20 0.14 -6.14
C THR A 17 -5.51 -0.62 -6.12
N THR A 18 -6.62 0.09 -6.11
CA THR A 18 -7.95 -0.46 -5.95
C THR A 18 -8.52 -0.73 -7.34
N ALA A 19 -9.21 -1.84 -7.56
CA ALA A 19 -9.81 -2.06 -8.87
C ALA A 19 -10.96 -1.05 -9.09
N GLY A 20 -10.99 -0.41 -10.25
CA GLY A 20 -12.04 0.54 -10.65
C GLY A 20 -13.37 -0.10 -11.01
N ASN A 21 -13.62 -1.32 -10.54
CA ASN A 21 -14.86 -2.05 -10.74
C ASN A 21 -15.33 -2.61 -9.39
N SER A 22 -16.45 -2.09 -8.90
CA SER A 22 -17.03 -2.45 -7.60
C SER A 22 -17.40 -3.92 -7.51
N ASP A 23 -17.84 -4.55 -8.60
CA ASP A 23 -18.22 -5.96 -8.60
C ASP A 23 -17.01 -6.86 -8.43
N ILE A 24 -15.90 -6.56 -9.12
CA ILE A 24 -14.61 -7.27 -8.93
C ILE A 24 -14.14 -7.14 -7.48
N VAL A 25 -14.28 -5.95 -6.90
CA VAL A 25 -13.86 -5.71 -5.52
C VAL A 25 -14.78 -6.44 -4.55
N ARG A 26 -16.09 -6.40 -4.76
CA ARG A 26 -17.09 -7.11 -3.95
C ARG A 26 -16.87 -8.62 -4.00
N ASP A 27 -16.65 -9.20 -5.19
CA ASP A 27 -16.38 -10.62 -5.37
C ASP A 27 -15.06 -11.05 -4.71
N PHE A 28 -14.00 -10.25 -4.89
CA PHE A 28 -12.72 -10.49 -4.23
C PHE A 28 -12.88 -10.48 -2.71
N ILE A 29 -13.57 -9.48 -2.18
CA ILE A 29 -13.82 -9.33 -0.75
C ILE A 29 -14.67 -10.48 -0.20
N ALA A 30 -15.76 -10.84 -0.89
CA ALA A 30 -16.60 -11.98 -0.53
C ALA A 30 -15.82 -13.30 -0.49
N SER A 31 -14.87 -13.48 -1.42
CA SER A 31 -13.97 -14.64 -1.39
C SER A 31 -13.04 -14.65 -0.17
N LYS A 32 -12.54 -13.47 0.24
CA LYS A 32 -11.62 -13.33 1.39
C LYS A 32 -12.31 -13.49 2.74
N VAL A 33 -13.57 -13.09 2.86
CA VAL A 33 -14.38 -13.35 4.07
C VAL A 33 -14.55 -14.86 4.28
N LYS A 34 -14.84 -15.61 3.20
CA LYS A 34 -15.03 -17.08 3.26
C LYS A 34 -13.76 -17.85 3.66
N ASP A 35 -12.58 -17.38 3.25
CA ASP A 35 -11.30 -18.09 3.47
C ASP A 35 -10.67 -17.88 4.86
N SER A 36 -11.23 -16.99 5.70
CA SER A 36 -10.49 -16.46 6.84
C SER A 36 -10.93 -17.03 8.20
N LYS A 37 -10.05 -17.79 8.87
CA LYS A 37 -10.28 -18.43 10.19
C LYS A 37 -10.08 -17.52 11.43
N ASP A 38 -9.84 -16.23 11.25
CA ASP A 38 -9.50 -15.31 12.36
C ASP A 38 -10.76 -14.63 12.95
N PRO A 39 -11.18 -14.94 14.20
CA PRO A 39 -12.43 -14.44 14.79
C PRO A 39 -12.37 -13.00 15.32
N ASN A 40 -11.19 -12.34 15.33
CA ASN A 40 -11.00 -11.06 16.02
C ASN A 40 -10.97 -9.81 15.11
N ILE A 41 -11.37 -9.95 13.85
CA ILE A 41 -11.50 -8.82 12.92
C ILE A 41 -12.91 -8.89 12.36
N ASP A 42 -13.68 -7.80 12.53
CA ASP A 42 -14.93 -7.60 11.80
C ASP A 42 -14.61 -7.32 10.33
N LYS A 43 -14.30 -8.42 9.62
CA LYS A 43 -13.89 -8.40 8.22
C LYS A 43 -15.03 -7.96 7.33
N GLU A 44 -16.26 -8.24 7.72
CA GLU A 44 -17.47 -7.83 7.00
C GLU A 44 -17.65 -6.32 7.08
N ALA A 45 -17.44 -5.70 8.25
CA ALA A 45 -17.47 -4.24 8.35
C ALA A 45 -16.34 -3.56 7.55
N ARG A 46 -15.10 -4.08 7.62
CA ARG A 46 -13.98 -3.53 6.83
C ARG A 46 -14.16 -3.71 5.33
N ALA A 47 -14.70 -4.85 4.94
CA ALA A 47 -15.09 -5.17 3.58
C ALA A 47 -16.15 -4.19 3.06
N ALA A 48 -17.21 -3.97 3.83
CA ALA A 48 -18.27 -3.05 3.49
C ALA A 48 -17.74 -1.62 3.35
N GLU A 49 -16.84 -1.19 4.25
CA GLU A 49 -16.22 0.13 4.19
C GLU A 49 -15.41 0.34 2.89
N GLU A 50 -14.62 -0.67 2.48
CA GLU A 50 -13.83 -0.59 1.24
C GLU A 50 -14.74 -0.59 0.00
N VAL A 51 -15.80 -1.40 -0.03
CA VAL A 51 -16.79 -1.41 -1.12
C VAL A 51 -17.51 -0.08 -1.20
N GLU A 52 -18.00 0.45 -0.08
CA GLU A 52 -18.71 1.73 -0.02
C GLU A 52 -17.83 2.89 -0.51
N ALA A 53 -16.55 2.93 -0.12
CA ALA A 53 -15.61 3.93 -0.59
C ALA A 53 -15.43 3.89 -2.12
N ILE A 54 -15.42 2.68 -2.70
CA ILE A 54 -15.28 2.49 -4.14
C ILE A 54 -16.58 2.87 -4.84
N GLU A 55 -17.73 2.43 -4.36
CA GLU A 55 -19.03 2.80 -4.91
C GLU A 55 -19.19 4.33 -4.96
N LYS A 56 -18.87 5.03 -3.87
CA LYS A 56 -18.83 6.51 -3.85
C LYS A 56 -17.84 7.09 -4.84
N THR A 57 -16.66 6.48 -4.97
CA THR A 57 -15.67 6.90 -5.96
C THR A 57 -16.20 6.73 -7.39
N LEU A 58 -16.97 5.68 -7.67
CA LEU A 58 -17.59 5.46 -8.97
C LEU A 58 -18.77 6.41 -9.21
N GLU A 59 -19.54 6.77 -8.18
CA GLU A 59 -20.61 7.78 -8.27
C GLU A 59 -20.07 9.19 -8.56
N GLU A 60 -18.91 9.53 -7.98
CA GLU A 60 -18.23 10.82 -8.21
C GLU A 60 -17.53 10.92 -9.57
N ARG A 61 -17.38 9.80 -10.31
CA ARG A 61 -16.62 9.72 -11.57
C ARG A 61 -17.51 9.35 -12.74
N THR A 62 -17.14 9.80 -13.94
CA THR A 62 -17.89 9.44 -15.15
C THR A 62 -17.48 8.04 -15.66
N GLU A 63 -18.39 7.33 -16.32
CA GLU A 63 -18.10 6.01 -16.92
C GLU A 63 -16.94 6.07 -17.93
N GLU A 64 -16.74 7.21 -18.61
CA GLU A 64 -15.60 7.44 -19.51
C GLU A 64 -14.24 7.45 -18.79
N GLN A 65 -14.21 7.76 -17.49
CA GLN A 65 -12.99 7.77 -16.68
C GLN A 65 -12.64 6.39 -16.13
N LEU A 66 -13.45 5.36 -16.35
CA LEU A 66 -13.33 4.06 -15.68
C LEU A 66 -13.31 2.90 -16.68
N GLU A 67 -12.11 2.46 -17.05
CA GLU A 67 -11.97 1.18 -17.75
C GLU A 67 -12.08 0.01 -16.75
N ASN A 68 -12.81 -1.04 -17.13
CA ASN A 68 -13.13 -2.22 -16.30
C ASN A 68 -11.92 -2.99 -15.70
N ALA A 69 -10.69 -2.63 -16.07
CA ALA A 69 -9.45 -3.22 -15.56
C ALA A 69 -8.46 -2.19 -14.98
N MET A 70 -8.87 -0.91 -14.86
CA MET A 70 -8.01 0.14 -14.32
C MET A 70 -7.90 0.02 -12.79
N THR A 71 -6.73 0.33 -12.27
CA THR A 71 -6.54 0.55 -10.83
C THR A 71 -6.64 2.03 -10.49
N ILE A 72 -7.42 2.35 -9.46
CA ILE A 72 -7.78 3.71 -9.05
C ILE A 72 -7.36 4.00 -7.60
N PHE A 73 -7.39 5.28 -7.26
CA PHE A 73 -7.43 5.76 -5.89
C PHE A 73 -8.88 5.93 -5.44
N PRO A 74 -9.30 5.33 -4.32
CA PRO A 74 -10.53 5.71 -3.65
C PRO A 74 -10.55 7.22 -3.35
N VAL A 75 -11.73 7.82 -3.40
CA VAL A 75 -11.96 9.24 -3.14
C VAL A 75 -12.85 9.40 -1.93
N GLN A 76 -12.56 10.40 -1.10
CA GLN A 76 -13.42 10.84 -0.02
C GLN A 76 -13.46 12.37 -0.03
N ASP A 77 -14.65 12.95 -0.06
CA ASP A 77 -14.87 14.39 -0.05
C ASP A 77 -14.09 15.10 -1.19
N GLY A 78 -14.06 14.47 -2.37
CA GLY A 78 -13.33 14.96 -3.55
C GLY A 78 -11.80 14.82 -3.48
N LYS A 79 -11.24 14.21 -2.42
CA LYS A 79 -9.79 14.00 -2.29
C LYS A 79 -9.43 12.51 -2.39
N PRO A 80 -8.49 12.14 -3.26
CA PRO A 80 -7.98 10.77 -3.31
C PRO A 80 -7.30 10.37 -2.00
N PHE A 81 -7.37 9.08 -1.66
CA PHE A 81 -6.72 8.54 -0.47
C PHE A 81 -6.16 7.14 -0.68
N ILE A 82 -5.31 6.71 0.25
CA ILE A 82 -4.85 5.33 0.37
C ILE A 82 -5.23 4.77 1.74
N TRP A 83 -5.39 3.46 1.81
CA TRP A 83 -5.62 2.76 3.06
C TRP A 83 -4.32 2.54 3.85
N ASP A 84 -4.43 2.58 5.17
CA ASP A 84 -3.35 2.29 6.12
C ASP A 84 -2.61 0.97 5.85
N TYR A 85 -3.34 -0.06 5.40
CA TYR A 85 -2.78 -1.37 5.11
C TYR A 85 -1.81 -1.35 3.92
N GLN A 86 -1.88 -0.34 3.06
CA GLN A 86 -0.96 -0.20 1.94
C GLN A 86 0.42 0.24 2.43
N VAL A 87 0.47 1.14 3.42
CA VAL A 87 1.69 1.49 4.16
C VAL A 87 2.20 0.26 4.90
N LYS A 88 1.31 -0.51 5.56
CA LYS A 88 1.69 -1.78 6.22
C LYS A 88 2.28 -2.79 5.24
N GLY A 89 1.70 -2.92 4.06
CA GLY A 89 2.18 -3.80 2.99
C GLY A 89 3.57 -3.40 2.49
N PHE A 90 3.82 -2.10 2.35
CA PHE A 90 5.14 -1.56 2.06
C PHE A 90 6.16 -1.91 3.16
N LEU A 91 5.83 -1.67 4.43
CA LEU A 91 6.71 -1.99 5.56
C LEU A 91 7.11 -3.47 5.59
N LYS A 92 6.17 -4.39 5.30
CA LYS A 92 6.47 -5.82 5.17
C LYS A 92 7.49 -6.10 4.06
N ALA A 93 7.32 -5.47 2.89
CA ALA A 93 8.24 -5.65 1.77
C ALA A 93 9.63 -5.06 2.08
N ALA A 94 9.68 -3.91 2.74
CA ALA A 94 10.91 -3.27 3.17
C ALA A 94 11.67 -4.13 4.20
N VAL A 95 10.97 -4.73 5.17
CA VAL A 95 11.56 -5.68 6.12
C VAL A 95 12.18 -6.89 5.41
N VAL A 96 11.51 -7.45 4.40
CA VAL A 96 12.08 -8.56 3.63
C VAL A 96 13.39 -8.14 2.95
N ALA A 97 13.36 -7.02 2.23
CA ALA A 97 14.56 -6.53 1.55
C ALA A 97 15.70 -6.22 2.53
N LEU A 98 15.42 -5.46 3.60
CA LEU A 98 16.42 -4.96 4.52
C LEU A 98 16.86 -5.99 5.56
N CYS A 99 15.93 -6.64 6.25
CA CYS A 99 16.26 -7.52 7.37
C CYS A 99 16.60 -8.94 6.92
N ILE A 100 16.05 -9.40 5.80
CA ILE A 100 16.14 -10.82 5.39
C ILE A 100 17.08 -11.00 4.20
N GLU A 101 16.99 -10.17 3.17
CA GLU A 101 17.70 -10.39 1.89
C GLU A 101 19.01 -9.59 1.75
N SER A 102 19.11 -8.40 2.37
CA SER A 102 20.28 -7.52 2.20
C SER A 102 21.59 -8.06 2.80
N GLY A 103 21.50 -9.01 3.73
CA GLY A 103 22.64 -9.46 4.53
C GLY A 103 23.06 -8.52 5.67
N ALA A 104 22.39 -7.38 5.85
CA ALA A 104 22.73 -6.39 6.88
C ALA A 104 22.47 -6.87 8.33
N TYR A 105 21.60 -7.87 8.51
CA TYR A 105 21.23 -8.38 9.83
C TYR A 105 21.60 -9.86 9.97
N THR A 106 22.29 -10.19 11.06
CA THR A 106 22.59 -11.59 11.40
C THR A 106 21.31 -12.34 11.77
N LYS A 107 21.33 -13.68 11.66
CA LYS A 107 20.18 -14.53 12.06
C LYS A 107 19.77 -14.31 13.52
N GLU A 108 20.74 -14.04 14.40
CA GLU A 108 20.48 -13.75 15.82
C GLU A 108 19.77 -12.41 16.01
N GLN A 109 20.21 -11.36 15.30
CA GLN A 109 19.55 -10.06 15.30
C GLN A 109 18.11 -10.17 14.76
N GLN A 110 17.91 -10.87 13.64
CA GLN A 110 16.57 -11.11 13.09
C GLN A 110 15.66 -11.84 14.09
N LYS A 111 16.18 -12.83 14.82
CA LYS A 111 15.43 -13.56 15.86
C LYS A 111 15.08 -12.65 17.04
N LYS A 112 16.02 -11.83 17.52
CA LYS A 112 15.81 -10.86 18.62
C LYS A 112 14.75 -9.82 18.27
N LEU A 113 14.75 -9.33 17.03
CA LEU A 113 13.77 -8.36 16.53
C LEU A 113 12.42 -9.00 16.17
N GLY A 114 12.35 -10.33 16.09
CA GLY A 114 11.18 -11.05 15.58
C GLY A 114 10.94 -10.87 14.07
N LEU A 115 11.96 -10.45 13.32
CA LEU A 115 11.89 -10.12 11.90
C LEU A 115 12.59 -11.18 11.02
N THR A 116 12.42 -12.45 11.37
CA THR A 116 12.91 -13.57 10.56
C THR A 116 11.99 -13.81 9.36
N LYS A 117 12.48 -14.55 8.35
CA LYS A 117 11.70 -14.98 7.16
C LYS A 117 10.33 -15.57 7.47
N TYR A 118 10.18 -16.22 8.63
CA TYR A 118 8.93 -16.88 9.04
C TYR A 118 8.06 -16.03 9.97
N MET A 119 8.64 -15.05 10.69
CA MET A 119 7.94 -14.29 11.72
C MET A 119 7.57 -12.87 11.29
N TYR A 120 8.28 -12.29 10.31
CA TYR A 120 8.16 -10.87 9.99
C TYR A 120 6.72 -10.43 9.70
N LYS A 121 5.91 -11.24 8.99
CA LYS A 121 4.51 -10.92 8.70
C LYS A 121 3.71 -10.73 9.99
N ARG A 122 3.77 -11.74 10.88
CA ARG A 122 3.08 -11.72 12.18
C ARG A 122 3.56 -10.56 13.06
N THR A 123 4.87 -10.30 13.05
CA THR A 123 5.48 -9.18 13.79
C THR A 123 4.95 -7.84 13.31
N VAL A 124 5.04 -7.57 12.00
CA VAL A 124 4.56 -6.31 11.42
C VAL A 124 3.04 -6.17 11.58
N ASP A 125 2.28 -7.26 11.43
CA ASP A 125 0.82 -7.23 11.55
C ASP A 125 0.33 -6.88 12.95
N ASN A 126 0.99 -7.42 13.97
CA ASN A 126 0.56 -7.31 15.37
C ASN A 126 1.30 -6.24 16.18
N LEU A 127 2.43 -5.73 15.67
CA LEU A 127 3.25 -4.77 16.41
C LEU A 127 3.33 -3.42 15.72
N TRP A 128 3.05 -3.29 14.41
CA TRP A 128 3.10 -2.03 13.67
C TRP A 128 1.73 -1.65 13.11
N PHE A 129 1.29 -0.43 13.41
CA PHE A 129 -0.06 0.03 13.13
C PHE A 129 0.00 1.42 12.48
N PRO A 130 -0.06 1.49 11.14
CA PRO A 130 -0.25 2.76 10.44
C PRO A 130 -1.64 3.34 10.72
N PHE A 131 -1.72 4.66 10.82
CA PHE A 131 -2.93 5.46 11.03
C PHE A 131 -2.82 6.79 10.26
N PRO A 132 -3.94 7.46 9.93
CA PRO A 132 -5.33 7.01 10.05
C PRO A 132 -5.69 5.89 9.05
N ARG A 133 -6.89 5.30 9.17
CA ARG A 133 -7.39 4.23 8.27
C ARG A 133 -7.41 4.68 6.80
N ARG A 134 -7.83 5.92 6.55
CA ARG A 134 -7.83 6.59 5.24
C ARG A 134 -6.81 7.71 5.27
N ILE A 135 -5.76 7.60 4.48
CA ILE A 135 -4.65 8.55 4.40
C ILE A 135 -4.87 9.40 3.15
N ILE A 136 -5.31 10.63 3.35
CA ILE A 136 -5.63 11.58 2.27
C ILE A 136 -4.35 11.99 1.53
N LEU A 137 -4.45 12.06 0.21
CA LEU A 137 -3.39 12.54 -0.68
C LEU A 137 -3.62 14.02 -1.00
N ASP A 138 -2.63 14.85 -0.68
CA ASP A 138 -2.55 16.24 -1.13
C ASP A 138 -1.71 16.30 -2.41
N MET A 139 -2.36 16.54 -3.54
CA MET A 139 -1.74 16.43 -4.85
C MET A 139 -1.53 17.83 -5.46
N PRO A 140 -0.36 18.11 -6.06
CA PRO A 140 -0.11 19.38 -6.74
C PRO A 140 -0.84 19.53 -8.09
N GLY A 141 -1.62 18.54 -8.51
CA GLY A 141 -2.35 18.53 -9.77
C GLY A 141 -3.30 17.33 -9.87
N ASP A 142 -3.92 17.19 -11.04
CA ASP A 142 -4.93 16.16 -11.29
C ASP A 142 -4.33 14.76 -11.46
N LEU A 143 -5.16 13.73 -11.24
CA LEU A 143 -4.82 12.35 -11.57
C LEU A 143 -4.68 12.19 -13.08
N THR A 144 -3.63 11.50 -13.51
CA THR A 144 -3.45 11.07 -14.90
C THR A 144 -3.63 9.57 -15.01
N VAL A 145 -3.61 9.04 -16.24
CA VAL A 145 -3.73 7.60 -16.49
C VAL A 145 -2.45 7.11 -17.16
N ILE A 146 -1.89 6.02 -16.64
CA ILE A 146 -0.72 5.35 -17.20
C ILE A 146 -1.11 3.94 -17.61
N GLN A 147 -0.60 3.54 -18.77
CA GLN A 147 -0.78 2.21 -19.32
C GLN A 147 0.57 1.53 -19.49
N ARG A 148 0.65 0.24 -19.19
CA ARG A 148 1.82 -0.58 -19.51
C ARG A 148 1.45 -2.00 -19.93
N PRO A 149 2.15 -2.59 -20.91
CA PRO A 149 2.00 -4.00 -21.19
C PRO A 149 2.63 -4.83 -20.06
N LEU A 150 1.82 -5.67 -19.42
CA LEU A 150 2.29 -6.76 -18.57
C LEU A 150 2.55 -7.97 -19.44
N ARG A 151 3.77 -8.49 -19.35
CA ARG A 151 4.18 -9.74 -19.99
C ARG A 151 4.22 -10.83 -18.94
N ALA A 152 3.58 -11.95 -19.22
CA ALA A 152 3.66 -13.14 -18.40
C ALA A 152 3.99 -14.34 -19.28
N GLU A 153 5.06 -15.07 -18.91
CA GLU A 153 5.32 -16.39 -19.46
C GLU A 153 4.42 -17.39 -18.74
N THR A 154 3.52 -18.01 -19.48
CA THR A 154 2.64 -19.06 -18.96
C THR A 154 3.01 -20.39 -19.59
N MET A 155 2.58 -21.51 -18.98
CA MET A 155 2.72 -22.83 -19.61
C MET A 155 2.03 -22.94 -20.99
N ARG A 156 1.17 -21.98 -21.34
CA ARG A 156 0.48 -21.87 -22.63
C ARG A 156 1.14 -20.84 -23.58
N GLY A 157 2.36 -20.39 -23.28
CA GLY A 157 3.09 -19.38 -24.05
C GLY A 157 3.06 -17.99 -23.43
N GLU A 158 3.68 -17.04 -24.12
CA GLU A 158 3.69 -15.62 -23.74
C GLU A 158 2.28 -15.03 -23.81
N ARG A 159 1.87 -14.34 -22.75
CA ARG A 159 0.67 -13.52 -22.74
C ARG A 159 1.03 -12.08 -22.45
N ILE A 160 0.42 -11.18 -23.19
CA ILE A 160 0.52 -9.74 -22.99
C ILE A 160 -0.86 -9.23 -22.59
N CYS A 161 -0.93 -8.52 -21.47
CA CYS A 161 -2.14 -7.86 -21.00
C CYS A 161 -1.83 -6.37 -20.78
N LEU A 162 -2.73 -5.48 -21.18
CA LEU A 162 -2.58 -4.06 -20.89
C LEU A 162 -3.03 -3.80 -19.46
N ALA A 163 -2.14 -3.27 -18.64
CA ALA A 163 -2.48 -2.81 -17.30
C ALA A 163 -2.57 -1.30 -17.28
N ILE A 164 -3.62 -0.79 -16.64
CA ILE A 164 -3.99 0.62 -16.62
C ILE A 164 -4.13 1.04 -15.17
N SER A 165 -3.61 2.22 -14.83
CA SER A 165 -3.62 2.74 -13.46
C SER A 165 -3.73 4.25 -13.47
N GLU A 166 -4.46 4.78 -12.49
CA GLU A 166 -4.34 6.18 -12.13
C GLU A 166 -2.97 6.48 -11.56
N ALA A 167 -2.46 7.66 -11.88
CA ALA A 167 -1.19 8.17 -11.42
C ALA A 167 -1.40 9.52 -10.73
N ALA A 168 -1.12 9.54 -9.43
CA ALA A 168 -0.97 10.76 -8.66
C ALA A 168 0.36 11.43 -9.03
N PRO A 169 0.37 12.75 -9.26
CA PRO A 169 1.54 13.45 -9.77
C PRO A 169 2.70 13.45 -8.78
N ILE A 170 3.91 13.71 -9.31
CA ILE A 170 5.11 13.94 -8.51
C ILE A 170 4.87 15.09 -7.53
N GLY A 171 5.36 14.97 -6.30
CA GLY A 171 5.15 15.96 -5.26
C GLY A 171 3.85 15.78 -4.48
N THR A 172 3.12 14.69 -4.70
CA THR A 172 2.00 14.30 -3.84
C THR A 172 2.49 14.11 -2.40
N VAL A 173 1.80 14.75 -1.46
CA VAL A 173 2.11 14.74 -0.04
C VAL A 173 1.03 13.98 0.71
N PHE A 174 1.43 13.21 1.71
CA PHE A 174 0.49 12.65 2.69
C PHE A 174 1.15 12.48 4.05
N GLU A 175 0.34 12.49 5.10
CA GLU A 175 0.79 12.33 6.48
C GLU A 175 0.18 11.09 7.10
N CYS A 176 0.99 10.33 7.83
CA CYS A 176 0.52 9.19 8.58
C CYS A 176 1.33 8.98 9.85
N GLU A 177 0.77 8.22 10.79
CA GLU A 177 1.40 7.85 12.05
C GLU A 177 1.59 6.34 12.08
N ILE A 178 2.81 5.88 12.35
CA ILE A 178 3.08 4.46 12.58
C ILE A 178 3.23 4.26 14.09
N LYS A 179 2.22 3.66 14.71
CA LYS A 179 2.28 3.23 16.12
C LYS A 179 2.95 1.87 16.19
N TYR A 180 3.88 1.70 17.13
CA TYR A 180 4.57 0.43 17.32
C TYR A 180 4.70 0.05 18.80
N MET A 181 4.62 -1.26 19.04
CA MET A 181 4.55 -1.80 20.41
C MET A 181 5.92 -1.99 21.04
N ASN A 182 6.94 -2.31 20.24
CA ASN A 182 8.28 -2.60 20.72
C ASN A 182 9.26 -1.50 20.30
N PRO A 183 9.86 -0.75 21.24
CA PRO A 183 10.78 0.36 20.95
C PRO A 183 11.98 -0.04 20.07
N VAL A 184 12.42 -1.31 20.14
CA VAL A 184 13.53 -1.82 19.31
C VAL A 184 13.22 -1.80 17.81
N HIS A 185 11.96 -1.56 17.42
CA HIS A 185 11.55 -1.47 16.03
C HIS A 185 11.64 -0.05 15.45
N HIS A 186 11.85 0.97 16.28
CA HIS A 186 11.92 2.37 15.83
C HIS A 186 12.90 2.55 14.67
N ASP A 187 14.15 2.13 14.85
CA ASP A 187 15.20 2.32 13.83
C ASP A 187 14.94 1.48 12.58
N ILE A 188 14.29 0.32 12.73
CA ILE A 188 13.91 -0.53 11.59
C ILE A 188 12.81 0.14 10.77
N ILE A 189 11.81 0.75 11.43
CA ILE A 189 10.74 1.47 10.74
C ILE A 189 11.33 2.64 9.95
N ARG A 190 12.26 3.40 10.52
CA ARG A 190 12.97 4.48 9.82
C ARG A 190 13.76 3.96 8.62
N ALA A 191 14.51 2.87 8.78
CA ALA A 191 15.22 2.24 7.68
C ALA A 191 14.27 1.74 6.58
N CYS A 192 13.09 1.24 6.93
CA CYS A 192 12.05 0.89 5.96
C CYS A 192 11.55 2.11 5.18
N LEU A 193 11.39 3.27 5.83
CA LEU A 193 11.02 4.51 5.16
C LEU A 193 12.14 5.03 4.24
N ASP A 194 13.40 4.93 4.66
CA ASP A 194 14.56 5.27 3.81
C ASP A 194 14.62 4.39 2.55
N TYR A 195 14.30 3.10 2.68
CA TYR A 195 14.18 2.18 1.54
C TYR A 195 13.08 2.61 0.54
N GLY A 196 12.08 3.36 1.01
CA GLY A 196 11.03 3.95 0.18
C GLY A 196 11.55 4.88 -0.91
N ALA A 197 12.67 5.58 -0.66
CA ALA A 197 13.33 6.41 -1.66
C ALA A 197 13.86 5.61 -2.87
N LEU A 198 14.18 4.33 -2.66
CA LEU A 198 14.72 3.44 -3.70
C LEU A 198 13.62 2.62 -4.37
N LYS A 199 12.69 2.09 -3.58
CA LYS A 199 11.68 1.14 -4.05
C LYS A 199 10.35 1.78 -4.41
N GLY A 200 9.88 2.71 -3.59
CA GLY A 200 8.55 3.30 -3.71
C GLY A 200 7.39 2.49 -3.12
N LEU A 201 6.24 3.16 -3.02
CA LEU A 201 4.97 2.67 -2.49
C LEU A 201 4.03 2.19 -3.63
N LEU A 202 3.01 1.41 -3.27
CA LEU A 202 1.88 1.03 -4.14
C LEU A 202 2.24 0.20 -5.39
N GLN A 203 1.44 0.34 -6.45
CA GLN A 203 1.58 -0.42 -7.68
C GLN A 203 2.83 -0.02 -8.44
N TRP A 204 3.40 -1.00 -9.12
CA TRP A 204 4.53 -0.85 -10.05
C TRP A 204 5.78 -0.18 -9.47
N ARG A 205 5.93 -0.20 -8.14
CA ARG A 205 7.14 0.23 -7.41
C ARG A 205 8.45 -0.37 -7.93
N ASN A 206 8.42 -1.59 -8.51
CA ASN A 206 9.60 -2.17 -9.19
C ASN A 206 10.09 -1.34 -10.39
N ALA A 207 9.23 -0.53 -11.01
CA ALA A 207 9.56 0.38 -12.10
C ALA A 207 9.85 1.82 -11.61
N GLY A 208 9.96 2.04 -10.30
CA GLY A 208 10.30 3.34 -9.71
C GLY A 208 9.11 4.21 -9.31
N PHE A 209 7.87 3.79 -9.59
CA PHE A 209 6.67 4.50 -9.14
C PHE A 209 6.57 4.53 -7.62
N GLY A 210 6.01 5.63 -7.10
CA GLY A 210 5.75 5.85 -5.70
C GLY A 210 7.00 6.02 -4.85
N ARG A 211 8.19 6.25 -5.43
CA ARG A 211 9.39 6.64 -4.67
C ARG A 211 9.12 7.95 -3.94
N PHE A 212 9.68 8.07 -2.75
CA PHE A 212 9.38 9.20 -1.89
C PHE A 212 10.54 9.61 -0.99
N LYS A 213 10.45 10.84 -0.49
CA LYS A 213 11.19 11.30 0.69
C LYS A 213 10.22 11.34 1.86
N TRP A 214 10.77 11.24 3.06
CA TRP A 214 9.98 11.31 4.28
C TRP A 214 10.67 12.23 5.29
N GLU A 215 9.87 12.84 6.15
CA GLU A 215 10.32 13.61 7.30
C GLU A 215 9.47 13.25 8.51
N GLU A 216 10.08 13.34 9.69
CA GLU A 216 9.37 13.18 10.95
C GLU A 216 8.72 14.51 11.33
N ILE A 217 7.47 14.45 11.76
CA ILE A 217 6.66 15.62 12.14
C ILE A 217 6.19 15.49 13.59
N ALA A 218 5.97 16.64 14.25
CA ALA A 218 5.60 16.71 15.67
C ALA A 218 4.16 16.25 15.97
#